data_AF-A0A7X0JGK4-F1
#
_entry.id   AF-A0A7X0JGK4-F1
#
_cell.length_a   1.000
_cell.length_b   1.000
_cell.length_c   1.000
_cell.angle_alpha   90.00
_cell.angle_beta   90.00
_cell.angle_gamma   90.00
#
_symmetry.space_group_name_H-M   'P 1'
#
loop_
_entity.id
_entity.type
_entity.pdbx_description
1 polymer ?
#
loop_
_entity_poly.entity_id
_entity_poly.type
_entity_poly.pdbx_seq_one_letter_code
_entity_poly.pdbx_strand_id
1 'polypeptide(L)'
;MDDRTNTIFGWALAAAGTALGLSIAGGMLFHGERPEKPGYAIEGVEEAGGGGAAAAVPIASLLGSADPAKGAEVFKKCAACHTINQGGANGIGPNLYGTLGEPIGQGKGGFAFSDALKSVGGNWDFEKMNAWLTSPRKFANGTKMTFAGLGNAEDRANIIAYLNQQGSNLPLPAAPAAGAAAPTDPAVANVTEATKGDTADLANTGTPASGAPSIDPAAKEDKGLGVVPPAKQ
;
A
#
# COMPACT_ATOMS: atom_id res chain seq x y z
N MET A 1 19.18 53.97 -20.88
CA MET A 1 18.56 52.64 -21.01
C MET A 1 19.35 51.92 -22.09
N ASP A 2 20.16 50.94 -21.70
CA ASP A 2 21.10 50.28 -22.59
C ASP A 2 20.39 49.22 -23.41
N ASP A 3 20.69 49.10 -24.70
CA ASP A 3 20.10 48.15 -25.65
C ASP A 3 20.16 46.67 -25.21
N ARG A 4 21.03 46.38 -24.22
CA ARG A 4 21.17 45.06 -23.59
C ARG A 4 19.90 44.63 -22.85
N THR A 5 19.18 45.54 -22.20
CA THR A 5 17.94 45.18 -21.49
C THR A 5 16.85 44.82 -22.49
N ASN A 6 16.71 45.59 -23.58
CA ASN A 6 15.79 45.27 -24.68
C ASN A 6 16.12 43.91 -25.34
N THR A 7 17.41 43.60 -25.50
CA THR A 7 17.85 42.30 -26.03
C THR A 7 17.50 41.16 -25.07
N ILE A 8 17.75 41.31 -23.76
CA ILE A 8 17.42 40.29 -22.74
C ILE A 8 15.90 40.04 -22.68
N PHE A 9 15.08 41.10 -22.70
CA PHE A 9 13.62 40.95 -22.72
C PHE A 9 13.13 40.29 -24.01
N GLY A 10 13.77 40.57 -25.16
CA GLY A 10 13.48 39.91 -26.43
C GLY A 10 13.73 38.40 -26.38
N TRP A 11 14.87 37.97 -25.84
CA TRP A 11 15.18 36.55 -25.70
C TRP A 11 14.27 35.84 -24.69
N ALA A 12 13.91 36.50 -23.59
CA ALA A 12 12.98 35.95 -22.61
C ALA A 12 11.57 35.73 -23.20
N LEU A 13 11.06 36.70 -23.95
CA LEU A 13 9.76 36.57 -24.63
C LEU A 13 9.78 35.51 -25.73
N ALA A 14 10.87 35.39 -26.49
CA ALA A 14 11.02 34.35 -27.51
C ALA A 14 11.03 32.94 -26.90
N ALA A 15 11.75 32.74 -25.79
CA ALA A 15 11.77 31.46 -25.08
C ALA A 15 10.38 31.09 -24.52
N ALA A 16 9.69 32.05 -23.91
CA ALA A 16 8.34 31.85 -23.39
C ALA A 16 7.33 31.55 -24.52
N GLY A 17 7.40 32.26 -25.64
CA GLY A 17 6.57 32.01 -26.82
C GLY A 17 6.81 30.64 -27.42
N THR A 18 8.06 30.18 -27.47
CA THR A 18 8.41 28.85 -27.99
C THR A 18 7.89 27.74 -27.08
N ALA A 19 8.04 27.88 -25.75
CA ALA A 19 7.53 26.91 -24.78
C ALA A 19 6.00 26.81 -24.81
N LEU A 20 5.30 27.94 -24.88
CA LEU A 20 3.85 27.97 -25.00
C LEU A 20 3.39 27.40 -26.35
N GLY A 21 4.07 27.74 -27.45
CA GLY A 21 3.79 27.22 -28.78
C GLY A 21 3.93 25.70 -28.87
N LEU A 22 4.99 25.13 -28.28
CA LEU A 22 5.20 23.68 -28.20
C LEU A 22 4.11 22.99 -27.34
N SER A 23 3.67 23.62 -26.24
CA SER A 23 2.61 23.07 -25.40
C SER A 23 1.24 23.06 -26.11
N ILE A 24 0.91 24.13 -26.84
CA ILE A 24 -0.35 24.22 -27.58
C ILE A 24 -0.33 23.30 -28.81
N ALA A 25 0.78 23.29 -29.55
CA ALA A 25 0.95 22.38 -30.68
C ALA A 25 0.94 20.92 -30.23
N GLY A 26 1.54 20.60 -29.08
CA GLY A 26 1.44 19.28 -28.45
C GLY A 26 -0.02 18.91 -28.13
N GLY A 27 -0.78 19.83 -27.52
CA GLY A 27 -2.20 19.63 -27.26
C GLY A 27 -3.04 19.40 -28.52
N MET A 28 -2.71 20.05 -29.62
CA MET A 28 -3.41 19.87 -30.90
C MET A 28 -2.98 18.62 -31.68
N LEU A 29 -1.72 18.21 -31.57
CA LEU A 29 -1.20 17.04 -32.27
C LEU A 29 -1.57 15.74 -31.53
N PHE A 30 -1.71 15.81 -30.20
CA PHE A 30 -2.11 14.71 -29.32
C PHE A 30 -3.54 14.92 -28.81
N HIS A 31 -4.51 15.01 -29.71
CA HIS A 31 -5.91 14.80 -29.34
C HIS A 31 -6.13 13.30 -29.13
N GLY A 32 -5.94 12.86 -27.88
CA GLY A 32 -6.37 11.54 -27.46
C GLY A 32 -7.88 11.56 -27.22
N GLU A 33 -8.68 11.34 -28.27
CA GLU A 33 -10.11 11.05 -28.09
C GLU A 33 -10.26 9.82 -27.18
N ARG A 34 -10.51 10.07 -25.89
CA ARG A 34 -10.96 9.03 -24.97
C ARG A 34 -12.39 8.68 -25.37
N PRO A 35 -12.68 7.46 -25.84
CA PRO A 35 -14.02 7.11 -26.27
C PRO A 35 -14.99 7.23 -25.09
N GLU A 36 -16.11 7.95 -25.28
CA GLU A 36 -17.13 8.15 -24.23
C GLU A 36 -17.77 6.85 -23.72
N LYS A 37 -17.50 5.71 -24.35
CA LYS A 37 -17.92 4.38 -23.88
C LYS A 37 -16.78 3.38 -24.03
N PRO A 38 -16.03 3.05 -22.97
CA PRO A 38 -15.11 1.92 -22.99
C PRO A 38 -15.91 0.62 -23.11
N GLY A 39 -15.64 -0.18 -24.15
CA GLY A 39 -16.36 -1.41 -24.49
C GLY A 39 -16.14 -2.59 -23.52
N TYR A 40 -15.35 -2.40 -22.46
CA TYR A 40 -15.22 -3.32 -21.33
C TYR A 40 -14.89 -2.50 -20.07
N ALA A 41 -15.76 -2.59 -19.05
CA ALA A 41 -15.55 -1.94 -17.76
C ALA A 41 -14.52 -2.72 -16.94
N ILE A 42 -13.29 -2.19 -16.88
CA ILE A 42 -12.33 -2.52 -15.83
C ILE A 42 -12.33 -1.34 -14.87
N GLU A 43 -13.03 -1.47 -13.73
CA GLU A 43 -13.03 -0.47 -12.68
C GLU A 43 -11.62 -0.41 -12.06
N GLY A 44 -10.83 0.62 -12.41
CA GLY A 44 -9.50 0.79 -11.83
C GLY A 44 -8.52 1.72 -12.53
N VAL A 45 -8.90 2.42 -13.61
CA VAL A 45 -8.10 3.53 -14.15
C VAL A 45 -9.03 4.68 -14.53
N GLU A 46 -9.09 5.69 -13.66
CA GLU A 46 -9.07 7.07 -14.12
C GLU A 46 -7.86 7.78 -13.48
N GLU A 47 -7.01 8.27 -14.38
CA GLU A 47 -5.90 9.15 -14.10
C GLU A 47 -6.36 10.53 -13.64
N ALA A 48 -5.42 11.19 -12.98
CA ALA A 48 -5.51 12.46 -12.31
C ALA A 48 -6.17 13.58 -13.13
N GLY A 49 -7.04 14.34 -12.47
CA GLY A 49 -7.64 15.54 -13.05
C GLY A 49 -8.69 16.16 -12.15
N GLY A 50 -8.30 16.63 -10.96
CA GLY A 50 -9.24 17.33 -10.09
C GLY A 50 -8.65 17.59 -8.72
N GLY A 51 -7.91 18.70 -8.61
CA GLY A 51 -7.52 19.27 -7.33
C GLY A 51 -8.74 19.71 -6.53
N GLY A 52 -9.30 18.77 -5.79
CA GLY A 52 -10.06 19.01 -4.58
C GLY A 52 -9.38 18.17 -3.51
N ALA A 53 -8.97 18.79 -2.41
CA ALA A 53 -8.58 18.05 -1.23
C ALA A 53 -9.75 17.12 -0.86
N ALA A 54 -9.63 15.85 -1.25
CA ALA A 54 -10.50 14.81 -0.74
C ALA A 54 -10.21 14.81 0.76
N ALA A 55 -11.16 15.34 1.54
CA ALA A 55 -11.18 15.11 2.97
C ALA A 55 -10.89 13.62 3.19
N ALA A 56 -9.84 13.31 3.95
CA ALA A 56 -9.42 11.94 4.19
C ALA A 56 -10.65 11.15 4.65
N VAL A 57 -11.18 10.28 3.77
CA VAL A 57 -12.36 9.49 4.10
C VAL A 57 -11.94 8.59 5.26
N PRO A 58 -12.59 8.71 6.43
CA PRO A 58 -12.23 7.90 7.57
C PRO A 58 -12.45 6.43 7.21
N ILE A 59 -11.45 5.58 7.46
CA ILE A 59 -11.50 4.18 7.03
C ILE A 59 -12.68 3.43 7.68
N ALA A 60 -13.08 3.85 8.87
CA ALA A 60 -14.28 3.36 9.54
C ALA A 60 -15.56 3.50 8.71
N SER A 61 -15.70 4.53 7.87
CA SER A 61 -16.85 4.69 6.97
C SER A 61 -16.82 3.72 5.80
N LEU A 62 -15.64 3.23 5.39
CA LEU A 62 -15.48 2.29 4.28
C LEU A 62 -15.53 0.83 4.73
N LEU A 63 -15.15 0.54 5.99
CA LEU A 63 -15.12 -0.82 6.54
C LEU A 63 -16.49 -1.50 6.56
N GLY A 64 -17.58 -0.73 6.73
CA GLY A 64 -18.94 -1.28 6.73
C GLY A 64 -19.40 -1.84 5.38
N SER A 65 -18.81 -1.37 4.28
CA SER A 65 -19.07 -1.82 2.91
C SER A 65 -17.86 -2.49 2.26
N ALA A 66 -16.83 -2.81 3.04
CA ALA A 66 -15.63 -3.46 2.53
C ALA A 66 -15.92 -4.90 2.09
N ASP A 67 -15.23 -5.35 1.05
CA ASP A 67 -15.33 -6.70 0.50
C ASP A 67 -14.03 -7.48 0.80
N PRO A 68 -14.07 -8.44 1.73
CA PRO A 68 -12.92 -9.28 2.06
C PRO A 68 -12.43 -10.15 0.89
N ALA A 69 -13.28 -10.50 -0.07
CA ALA A 69 -12.86 -11.25 -1.25
C ALA A 69 -11.99 -10.37 -2.17
N LYS A 70 -12.39 -9.12 -2.38
CA LYS A 70 -11.52 -8.11 -3.02
C LYS A 70 -10.26 -7.86 -2.20
N GLY A 71 -10.36 -7.90 -0.86
CA GLY A 71 -9.22 -7.83 0.03
C GLY A 71 -8.20 -8.95 -0.20
N ALA A 72 -8.66 -10.18 -0.41
CA ALA A 72 -7.78 -11.30 -0.75
C ALA A 72 -7.06 -11.09 -2.10
N GLU A 73 -7.70 -10.45 -3.08
CA GLU A 73 -7.06 -10.05 -4.34
C GLU A 73 -5.96 -9.01 -4.12
N VAL A 74 -6.22 -8.00 -3.28
CA VAL A 74 -5.20 -7.01 -2.88
C VAL A 74 -4.05 -7.68 -2.13
N PHE A 75 -4.32 -8.71 -1.31
CA PHE A 75 -3.32 -9.44 -0.54
C PHE A 75 -2.26 -10.12 -1.42
N LYS A 76 -2.56 -10.40 -2.70
CA LYS A 76 -1.57 -10.95 -3.65
C LYS A 76 -0.33 -10.05 -3.78
N LYS A 77 -0.47 -8.73 -3.56
CA LYS A 77 0.65 -7.77 -3.50
C LYS A 77 1.56 -7.98 -2.27
N CYS A 78 1.06 -8.65 -1.23
CA CYS A 78 1.75 -8.92 0.04
C CYS A 78 2.32 -10.35 0.12
N ALA A 79 1.75 -11.28 -0.66
CA ALA A 79 2.01 -12.71 -0.56
C ALA A 79 3.46 -13.14 -0.87
N ALA A 80 4.21 -12.32 -1.60
CA ALA A 80 5.64 -12.59 -1.86
C ALA A 80 6.49 -12.50 -0.58
N CYS A 81 6.06 -11.71 0.41
CA CYS A 81 6.81 -11.48 1.64
C CYS A 81 6.14 -12.08 2.87
N HIS A 82 4.83 -12.25 2.85
CA HIS A 82 4.03 -12.60 4.02
C HIS A 82 3.19 -13.86 3.79
N THR A 83 3.20 -14.74 4.79
CA THR A 83 2.18 -15.79 4.93
C THR A 83 0.98 -15.25 5.72
N ILE A 84 -0.20 -15.87 5.57
CA ILE A 84 -1.45 -15.40 6.20
C ILE A 84 -2.21 -16.50 6.94
N ASN A 85 -1.88 -17.76 6.68
CA ASN A 85 -2.51 -18.89 7.36
C ASN A 85 -2.06 -18.97 8.82
N GLN A 86 -2.93 -19.52 9.66
CA GLN A 86 -2.62 -19.80 11.07
C GLN A 86 -1.38 -20.69 11.17
N GLY A 87 -0.43 -20.30 12.02
CA GLY A 87 0.83 -21.01 12.19
C GLY A 87 1.77 -20.97 10.98
N GLY A 88 1.50 -20.11 9.99
CA GLY A 88 2.38 -19.93 8.83
C GLY A 88 3.77 -19.42 9.23
N ALA A 89 4.78 -19.79 8.45
CA ALA A 89 6.15 -19.40 8.70
C ALA A 89 6.38 -17.91 8.43
N ASN A 90 7.34 -17.32 9.16
CA ASN A 90 7.91 -16.03 8.80
C ASN A 90 8.86 -16.19 7.61
N GLY A 91 9.00 -15.14 6.81
CA GLY A 91 9.91 -15.08 5.67
C GLY A 91 10.58 -13.72 5.57
N ILE A 92 10.47 -13.07 4.40
CA ILE A 92 10.92 -11.68 4.22
C ILE A 92 10.16 -10.75 5.18
N GLY A 93 8.86 -10.99 5.35
CA GLY A 93 8.02 -10.39 6.37
C GLY A 93 7.48 -11.43 7.36
N PRO A 94 6.90 -10.98 8.49
CA PRO A 94 6.26 -11.86 9.46
C PRO A 94 4.98 -12.49 8.89
N ASN A 95 4.55 -13.60 9.49
CA ASN A 95 3.19 -14.10 9.29
C ASN A 95 2.15 -13.08 9.76
N LEU A 96 1.11 -12.88 8.94
CA LEU A 96 0.09 -11.86 9.14
C LEU A 96 -1.22 -12.38 9.76
N TYR A 97 -1.32 -13.67 10.08
CA TYR A 97 -2.49 -14.20 10.79
C TYR A 97 -2.63 -13.52 12.16
N GLY A 98 -3.86 -13.12 12.49
CA GLY A 98 -4.19 -12.49 13.77
C GLY A 98 -3.40 -11.21 14.01
N THR A 99 -3.19 -10.37 12.99
CA THR A 99 -2.35 -9.16 13.15
C THR A 99 -3.10 -7.98 13.71
N LEU A 100 -4.39 -7.82 13.41
CA LEU A 100 -5.15 -6.73 14.01
C LEU A 100 -5.35 -7.01 15.51
N GLY A 101 -5.15 -6.00 16.33
CA GLY A 101 -5.21 -6.06 17.79
C GLY A 101 -3.88 -6.39 18.46
N GLU A 102 -2.91 -6.94 17.72
CA GLU A 102 -1.58 -7.27 18.25
C GLU A 102 -0.68 -6.04 18.41
N PRO A 103 0.30 -6.07 19.34
CA PRO A 103 1.28 -5.02 19.49
C PRO A 103 2.13 -4.79 18.22
N ILE A 104 2.33 -3.52 17.87
CA ILE A 104 3.07 -3.13 16.65
C ILE A 104 4.55 -3.46 16.78
N GLY A 105 5.10 -4.13 15.76
CA GLY A 105 6.52 -4.43 15.66
C GLY A 105 7.01 -5.45 16.70
N GLN A 106 6.11 -6.21 17.30
CA GLN A 106 6.44 -7.19 18.34
C GLN A 106 5.81 -8.55 18.03
N GLY A 107 6.28 -9.58 18.74
CA GLY A 107 5.73 -10.93 18.63
C GLY A 107 6.07 -11.62 17.30
N LYS A 108 5.08 -12.32 16.73
CA LYS A 108 5.18 -13.10 15.48
C LYS A 108 6.32 -14.12 15.48
N GLY A 109 6.44 -14.92 16.54
CA GLY A 109 7.36 -16.06 16.57
C GLY A 109 8.85 -15.69 16.41
N GLY A 110 9.26 -14.54 16.95
CA GLY A 110 10.66 -14.11 16.93
C GLY A 110 11.11 -13.38 15.67
N PHE A 111 10.18 -12.87 14.85
CA PHE A 111 10.55 -12.07 13.68
C PHE A 111 11.35 -10.81 14.06
N ALA A 112 12.41 -10.52 13.30
CA ALA A 112 13.33 -9.42 13.55
C ALA A 112 12.83 -8.09 12.95
N PHE A 113 11.88 -7.46 13.63
CA PHE A 113 11.34 -6.15 13.24
C PHE A 113 12.43 -5.05 13.22
N SER A 114 12.22 -4.03 12.38
CA SER A 114 13.02 -2.80 12.40
C SER A 114 12.81 -2.02 13.71
N ASP A 115 13.85 -1.34 14.18
CA ASP A 115 13.74 -0.46 15.36
C ASP A 115 12.74 0.67 15.16
N ALA A 116 12.64 1.19 13.92
CA ALA A 116 11.62 2.15 13.52
C ALA A 116 10.19 1.66 13.83
N LEU A 117 9.81 0.49 13.33
CA LEU A 117 8.47 -0.04 13.58
C LEU A 117 8.21 -0.37 15.05
N LYS A 118 9.21 -0.89 15.78
CA LYS A 118 9.11 -1.13 17.23
C LYS A 118 8.86 0.16 18.01
N SER A 119 9.47 1.27 17.59
CA SER A 119 9.36 2.57 18.27
C SER A 119 7.99 3.23 18.16
N VAL A 120 7.15 2.81 17.20
CA VAL A 120 5.78 3.33 17.06
C VAL A 120 4.94 3.00 18.30
N GLY A 121 5.08 1.79 18.83
CA GLY A 121 4.31 1.32 19.98
C GLY A 121 2.81 1.14 19.69
N GLY A 122 2.05 0.79 20.72
CA GLY A 122 0.62 0.51 20.63
C GLY A 122 0.29 -0.79 19.90
N ASN A 123 -1.00 -0.94 19.54
CA ASN A 123 -1.53 -2.13 18.87
C ASN A 123 -2.05 -1.78 17.48
N TRP A 124 -2.10 -2.77 16.60
CA TRP A 124 -2.69 -2.64 15.26
C TRP A 124 -4.21 -2.49 15.32
N ASP A 125 -4.68 -1.25 15.40
CA ASP A 125 -6.08 -0.92 15.16
C ASP A 125 -6.34 -0.64 13.66
N PHE A 126 -7.62 -0.43 13.30
CA PHE A 126 -8.03 -0.19 11.92
C PHE A 126 -7.42 1.08 11.32
N GLU A 127 -7.26 2.14 12.11
CA GLU A 127 -6.73 3.44 11.66
C GLU A 127 -5.21 3.38 11.46
N LYS A 128 -4.49 2.77 12.39
CA LYS A 128 -3.05 2.55 12.27
C LYS A 128 -2.71 1.61 11.12
N MET A 129 -3.51 0.56 10.91
CA MET A 129 -3.34 -0.31 9.75
C MET A 129 -3.60 0.45 8.44
N ASN A 130 -4.62 1.30 8.40
CA ASN A 130 -4.89 2.17 7.25
C ASN A 130 -3.72 3.13 6.97
N ALA A 131 -3.17 3.78 7.99
CA ALA A 131 -2.02 4.68 7.85
C ALA A 131 -0.75 3.93 7.41
N TRP A 132 -0.49 2.75 7.99
CA TRP A 132 0.60 1.87 7.60
C TRP A 132 0.51 1.45 6.13
N LEU A 133 -0.66 1.00 5.70
CA LEU A 133 -0.90 0.57 4.33
C LEU A 133 -0.88 1.75 3.35
N THR A 134 -1.22 2.96 3.78
CA THR A 134 -1.11 4.17 2.94
C THR A 134 0.35 4.45 2.60
N SER A 135 1.24 4.41 3.60
CA SER A 135 2.68 4.53 3.36
C SER A 135 3.50 3.98 4.54
N PRO A 136 4.09 2.78 4.41
CA PRO A 136 4.88 2.18 5.48
C PRO A 136 6.08 3.04 5.89
N ARG A 137 6.73 3.68 4.90
CA ARG A 137 7.90 4.53 5.12
C ARG A 137 7.57 5.82 5.89
N LYS A 138 6.39 6.39 5.69
CA LYS A 138 5.96 7.59 6.44
C LYS A 138 5.48 7.22 7.84
N PHE A 139 4.78 6.10 7.97
CA PHE A 139 4.28 5.62 9.26
C PHE A 139 5.42 5.23 10.21
N ALA A 140 6.42 4.49 9.72
CA ALA A 140 7.63 4.16 10.47
C ALA A 140 8.87 4.45 9.62
N ASN A 141 9.42 5.65 9.79
CA ASN A 141 10.62 6.07 9.06
C ASN A 141 11.82 5.20 9.44
N GLY A 142 12.42 4.52 8.46
CA GLY A 142 13.46 3.50 8.68
C GLY A 142 12.91 2.07 8.81
N THR A 143 11.63 1.83 8.49
CA THR A 143 11.11 0.47 8.35
C THR A 143 11.87 -0.32 7.29
N LYS A 144 12.04 -1.63 7.54
CA LYS A 144 12.64 -2.58 6.60
C LYS A 144 11.66 -3.03 5.49
N MET A 145 10.38 -2.71 5.60
CA MET A 145 9.38 -3.04 4.58
C MET A 145 9.49 -2.08 3.40
N THR A 146 9.89 -2.57 2.22
CA THR A 146 10.11 -1.78 1.00
C THR A 146 8.86 -1.59 0.15
N PHE A 147 7.68 -1.63 0.76
CA PHE A 147 6.41 -1.47 0.05
C PHE A 147 6.05 0.01 -0.10
N ALA A 148 5.60 0.40 -1.30
CA ALA A 148 5.28 1.79 -1.61
C ALA A 148 4.03 2.30 -0.86
N GLY A 149 3.06 1.40 -0.62
CA GLY A 149 1.75 1.72 -0.06
C GLY A 149 0.61 1.45 -1.04
N LEU A 150 -0.61 1.59 -0.55
CA LEU A 150 -1.87 1.47 -1.28
C LEU A 150 -2.54 2.85 -1.30
N GLY A 151 -2.53 3.52 -2.47
CA GLY A 151 -3.12 4.86 -2.61
C GLY A 151 -4.66 4.87 -2.54
N ASN A 152 -5.30 3.84 -3.10
CA ASN A 152 -6.75 3.70 -3.11
C ASN A 152 -7.28 3.33 -1.71
N ALA A 153 -8.31 4.04 -1.23
CA ALA A 153 -8.84 3.88 0.12
C ALA A 153 -9.74 2.64 0.26
N GLU A 154 -10.46 2.29 -0.79
CA GLU A 154 -11.30 1.09 -0.86
C GLU A 154 -10.45 -0.19 -0.83
N ASP A 155 -9.33 -0.23 -1.55
CA ASP A 155 -8.33 -1.31 -1.50
C ASP A 155 -7.83 -1.51 -0.07
N ARG A 156 -7.54 -0.41 0.64
CA ARG A 156 -7.13 -0.44 2.06
C ARG A 156 -8.26 -0.97 2.94
N ALA A 157 -9.50 -0.52 2.75
CA ALA A 157 -10.63 -1.02 3.53
C ALA A 157 -10.84 -2.53 3.31
N ASN A 158 -10.79 -2.97 2.05
CA ASN A 158 -10.97 -4.36 1.65
C ASN A 158 -9.88 -5.27 2.24
N ILE A 159 -8.61 -4.90 2.13
CA ILE A 159 -7.51 -5.70 2.69
C ILE A 159 -7.55 -5.72 4.22
N ILE A 160 -7.91 -4.61 4.88
CA ILE A 160 -8.06 -4.56 6.33
C ILE A 160 -9.19 -5.49 6.78
N ALA A 161 -10.33 -5.48 6.09
CA ALA A 161 -11.43 -6.40 6.36
C ALA A 161 -11.01 -7.87 6.16
N TYR A 162 -10.26 -8.16 5.10
CA TYR A 162 -9.68 -9.49 4.88
C TYR A 162 -8.75 -9.91 6.02
N LEU A 163 -7.77 -9.08 6.39
CA LEU A 163 -6.85 -9.35 7.51
C LEU A 163 -7.58 -9.55 8.84
N ASN A 164 -8.68 -8.83 9.06
CA ASN A 164 -9.52 -9.01 10.24
C ASN A 164 -10.12 -10.43 10.29
N GLN A 165 -10.60 -10.94 9.15
CA GLN A 165 -11.13 -12.31 9.05
C GLN A 165 -10.05 -13.39 9.22
N GLN A 166 -8.77 -13.07 8.98
CA GLN A 166 -7.66 -13.99 9.18
C GLN A 166 -7.23 -14.04 10.65
N GLY A 167 -8.14 -14.44 11.53
CA GLY A 167 -7.86 -14.76 12.94
C GLY A 167 -7.97 -13.60 13.95
N SER A 168 -8.07 -12.35 13.50
CA SER A 168 -8.13 -11.20 14.41
C SER A 168 -9.55 -10.98 14.96
N ASN A 169 -10.56 -11.10 14.10
CA ASN A 169 -11.99 -11.03 14.40
C ASN A 169 -12.41 -9.87 15.30
N LEU A 170 -11.76 -8.71 15.15
CA LEU A 170 -12.09 -7.52 15.91
C LEU A 170 -13.46 -6.96 15.46
N PRO A 171 -14.26 -6.42 16.40
CA PRO A 171 -15.50 -5.75 16.04
C PRO A 171 -15.19 -4.55 15.14
N LEU A 172 -15.91 -4.44 14.02
CA LEU A 172 -15.74 -3.31 13.11
C LEU A 172 -16.16 -2.01 13.81
N PRO A 173 -15.42 -0.90 13.62
CA PRO A 173 -15.76 0.37 14.22
C PRO A 173 -17.05 0.91 13.61
N ALA A 174 -17.86 1.59 14.43
CA ALA A 174 -19.00 2.33 13.90
C ALA A 174 -18.49 3.44 12.97
N ALA A 175 -19.18 3.64 11.84
CA ALA A 175 -18.88 4.76 10.96
C ALA A 175 -18.95 6.07 11.77
N PRO A 176 -17.92 6.94 11.73
CA PRO A 176 -17.94 8.18 12.49
C PRO A 176 -19.11 9.02 12.05
N ALA A 177 -19.87 9.55 13.02
CA ALA A 177 -20.90 10.55 12.74
C ALA A 177 -20.25 11.70 11.97
N ALA A 178 -20.93 12.15 10.90
CA ALA A 178 -20.42 13.19 10.01
C ALA A 178 -19.95 14.42 10.81
N GLY A 179 -18.63 14.60 10.91
CA GLY A 179 -18.00 15.68 11.67
C GLY A 179 -17.01 15.26 12.77
N ALA A 180 -16.89 13.97 13.10
CA ALA A 180 -15.87 13.51 14.04
C ALA A 180 -14.50 13.40 13.35
N ALA A 181 -13.54 14.22 13.80
CA ALA A 181 -12.15 14.13 13.37
C ALA A 181 -11.56 12.77 13.77
N ALA A 182 -10.74 12.19 12.89
CA ALA A 182 -10.02 10.95 13.14
C ALA A 182 -9.16 11.05 14.41
N PRO A 183 -8.91 9.94 15.14
CA PRO A 183 -8.07 9.94 16.34
C PRO A 183 -6.71 10.58 16.07
N THR A 184 -6.30 11.52 16.93
CA THR A 184 -5.01 12.22 16.81
C THR A 184 -3.90 11.41 17.47
N ASP A 185 -3.59 10.24 16.93
CA ASP A 185 -2.38 9.49 17.30
C ASP A 185 -1.20 9.99 16.42
N PRO A 186 -0.02 10.31 16.99
CA PRO A 186 1.12 10.80 16.21
C PRO A 186 1.52 9.87 15.05
N ALA A 187 1.28 8.56 15.16
CA ALA A 187 1.55 7.62 14.08
C ALA A 187 0.64 7.80 12.86
N VAL A 188 -0.62 8.23 13.07
CA VAL A 188 -1.53 8.58 11.97
C VAL A 188 -1.31 10.02 11.47
N ALA A 189 -0.84 10.93 12.33
CA ALA A 189 -0.51 12.31 11.95
C ALA A 189 0.67 12.40 10.96
N ASN A 190 1.68 11.53 11.10
CA ASN A 190 2.86 11.54 10.23
C ASN A 190 2.56 11.18 8.76
N VAL A 191 1.39 10.64 8.47
CA VAL A 191 0.99 10.25 7.10
C VAL A 191 0.14 11.34 6.42
N THR A 192 -0.56 12.19 7.19
CA THR A 192 -1.50 13.18 6.65
C THR A 192 -0.85 14.48 6.16
N GLU A 193 0.43 14.73 6.47
CA GLU A 193 1.12 15.99 6.12
C GLU A 193 1.88 15.95 4.78
N ALA A 194 2.01 14.80 4.13
CA ALA A 194 2.98 14.64 3.05
C ALA A 194 2.34 14.45 1.66
N THR A 195 1.94 15.57 1.03
CA THR A 195 1.86 15.69 -0.44
C THR A 195 2.44 17.03 -0.89
N LYS A 196 3.75 17.24 -0.67
CA LYS A 196 4.53 18.20 -1.45
C LYS A 196 6.03 17.88 -1.36
N GLY A 197 6.62 17.52 -2.49
CA GLY A 197 8.08 17.51 -2.71
C GLY A 197 8.77 16.19 -2.36
N ASP A 198 9.18 15.47 -3.40
CA ASP A 198 10.52 14.86 -3.57
C ASP A 198 10.43 13.66 -4.53
N THR A 199 10.15 13.97 -5.79
CA THR A 199 10.59 13.13 -6.91
C THR A 199 11.88 13.74 -7.45
N ALA A 200 12.98 13.49 -6.77
CA ALA A 200 14.29 13.68 -7.35
C ALA A 200 15.27 12.68 -6.74
N ASP A 201 15.89 11.94 -7.65
CA ASP A 201 16.97 10.99 -7.45
C ASP A 201 16.58 9.63 -6.85
N LEU A 202 16.76 8.58 -7.64
CA LEU A 202 17.64 7.46 -7.30
C LEU A 202 17.78 6.58 -8.55
N ALA A 203 18.85 6.85 -9.29
CA ALA A 203 19.35 5.96 -10.33
C ALA A 203 19.62 4.56 -9.75
N ASN A 204 18.91 3.56 -10.28
CA ASN A 204 19.12 2.15 -9.96
C ASN A 204 20.46 1.68 -10.57
N THR A 205 21.52 1.65 -9.75
CA THR A 205 22.77 0.93 -10.07
C THR A 205 22.99 -0.18 -9.06
N GLY A 206 22.21 -1.25 -9.19
CA GLY A 206 22.40 -2.50 -8.47
C GLY A 206 22.47 -3.67 -9.44
N THR A 207 23.68 -4.17 -9.68
CA THR A 207 23.97 -5.39 -10.45
C THR A 207 23.23 -6.61 -9.87
N PRO A 208 22.53 -7.44 -10.68
CA PRO A 208 21.92 -8.66 -10.18
C PRO A 208 22.98 -9.74 -9.93
N ALA A 209 23.10 -10.18 -8.68
CA ALA A 209 23.82 -11.41 -8.35
C ALA A 209 23.01 -12.62 -8.83
N SER A 210 23.68 -13.46 -9.61
CA SER A 210 23.17 -14.69 -10.22
C SER A 210 22.82 -15.74 -9.17
N GLY A 211 21.68 -16.42 -9.35
CA GLY A 211 21.27 -17.56 -8.51
C GLY A 211 19.95 -18.15 -9.01
N ALA A 212 20.07 -19.11 -9.93
CA ALA A 212 18.98 -19.82 -10.59
C ALA A 212 18.13 -20.69 -9.61
N PRO A 213 16.89 -21.08 -9.99
CA PRO A 213 15.90 -21.69 -9.12
C PRO A 213 16.04 -23.21 -9.01
N SER A 214 15.81 -23.76 -7.83
CA SER A 214 15.52 -25.20 -7.68
C SER A 214 14.02 -25.40 -7.60
N ILE A 215 13.45 -25.76 -8.75
CA ILE A 215 12.21 -26.53 -8.87
C ILE A 215 12.58 -28.00 -8.72
N ASP A 216 11.91 -28.74 -7.83
CA ASP A 216 11.67 -30.15 -8.09
C ASP A 216 10.27 -30.57 -7.58
N PRO A 217 9.45 -31.20 -8.43
CA PRO A 217 8.11 -31.68 -8.10
C PRO A 217 8.11 -33.20 -7.87
N ALA A 218 7.76 -33.69 -6.68
CA ALA A 218 7.20 -35.04 -6.49
C ALA A 218 6.90 -35.32 -5.01
N ALA A 219 5.64 -35.61 -4.70
CA ALA A 219 5.28 -36.68 -3.76
C ALA A 219 3.80 -37.04 -3.97
N LYS A 220 3.57 -38.11 -4.73
CA LYS A 220 2.34 -38.89 -4.71
C LYS A 220 2.33 -39.78 -3.46
N GLU A 221 1.15 -39.92 -2.89
CA GLU A 221 0.54 -41.14 -2.32
C GLU A 221 1.43 -42.12 -1.53
N ASP A 222 1.14 -42.25 -0.24
CA ASP A 222 1.24 -43.54 0.44
C ASP A 222 0.00 -43.77 1.33
N LYS A 223 -0.63 -44.93 1.12
CA LYS A 223 -1.68 -45.50 1.94
C LYS A 223 -1.01 -46.63 2.73
N GLY A 224 -1.25 -46.69 4.04
CA GLY A 224 -1.57 -47.96 4.68
C GLY A 224 -0.72 -48.39 5.88
N LEU A 225 -1.48 -48.66 6.95
CA LEU A 225 -1.32 -49.74 7.93
C LEU A 225 -0.22 -49.63 9.00
N GLY A 226 -0.69 -49.50 10.25
CA GLY A 226 0.10 -49.74 11.46
C GLY A 226 -0.77 -49.76 12.71
N VAL A 227 -1.62 -50.79 12.85
CA VAL A 227 -2.38 -51.10 14.06
C VAL A 227 -1.41 -51.59 15.16
N VAL A 228 -1.51 -51.03 16.37
CA VAL A 228 -0.96 -51.61 17.60
C VAL A 228 -1.99 -51.45 18.74
N PRO A 229 -2.43 -52.53 19.40
CA PRO A 229 -3.37 -52.48 20.53
C PRO A 229 -2.63 -52.41 21.88
N PRO A 230 -3.34 -52.13 22.99
CA PRO A 230 -2.91 -52.66 24.28
C PRO A 230 -3.95 -53.54 24.99
N ALA A 231 -3.38 -54.36 25.87
CA ALA A 231 -3.89 -55.56 26.50
C ALA A 231 -4.91 -55.34 27.62
N LYS A 232 -5.63 -56.43 27.88
CA LYS A 232 -6.50 -56.70 29.03
C LYS A 232 -5.81 -56.43 30.37
N GLN A 233 -6.54 -55.80 31.30
CA GLN A 233 -7.01 -56.43 32.54
C GLN A 233 -8.44 -55.98 32.79
#